data_AF-A0A6P3FCP6-F1
#
_entry.id   AF-A0A6P3FCP6-F1
#
_cell.length_a   1.000
_cell.length_b   1.000
_cell.length_c   1.000
_cell.angle_alpha   90.00
_cell.angle_beta   90.00
_cell.angle_gamma   90.00
#
_symmetry.space_group_name_H-M   'P 1'
#
loop_
_entity.id
_entity.type
_entity.pdbx_description
1 polymer ?
#
loop_
_entity_poly.entity_id
_entity_poly.type
_entity_poly.pdbx_seq_one_letter_code
_entity_poly.pdbx_strand_id
1 'polypeptide(L)'
;MVRCLSAGCAGKLPDPETSPTSPPPRSHSHSSAWPEDQGQPTPKRPNRQVSAPQTQPQPRNRLNLSLLPPELLLNVLSHVPPSMLLWSCRLVCRTWRSLVDSKALWLLLLAQDHSASGRALLELVRSCLPPARDARPSPLVRFCLLRPIGRNLIRNPCGQEGLRNWTVQHGGDGWAVENNWIPVPGAPSHTCFVTSYCWCSKKQILNLEAEGLWPELLDSGKIDICVSDWWGTVRECGARYQLLVQLRDANNTVLDEFSAMRVAVAHWSSMADPFLYLQVTHVFSNIKAGIRFVSFKHAGTDTKFWAGHYGARLTNSSVTVRISQP
;
A
#
# COMPACT_ATOMS: atom_id res chain seq x y z
N MET A 1 -29.40 -3.76 -46.25
CA MET A 1 -29.29 -2.34 -46.64
C MET A 1 -30.44 -1.58 -46.00
N VAL A 2 -30.23 -0.97 -44.83
CA VAL A 2 -31.14 0.03 -44.23
C VAL A 2 -30.24 1.05 -43.51
N ARG A 3 -30.54 2.34 -43.65
CA ARG A 3 -29.92 3.44 -42.89
C ARG A 3 -30.91 3.93 -41.85
N CYS A 4 -30.42 4.38 -40.68
CA CYS A 4 -30.97 5.45 -39.82
C CYS A 4 -30.25 5.41 -38.45
N LEU A 5 -30.02 6.50 -37.74
CA LEU A 5 -29.93 7.91 -38.15
C LEU A 5 -29.08 8.64 -37.09
N SER A 6 -28.25 9.61 -37.49
CA SER A 6 -27.45 10.42 -36.56
C SER A 6 -28.27 11.58 -36.00
N ALA A 7 -28.31 11.73 -34.68
CA ALA A 7 -28.82 12.93 -34.01
C ALA A 7 -27.77 13.43 -33.01
N GLY A 8 -27.38 14.70 -33.12
CA GLY A 8 -26.52 15.38 -32.18
C GLY A 8 -27.09 16.76 -31.87
N CYS A 9 -27.03 17.18 -30.61
CA CYS A 9 -27.41 18.51 -30.17
C CYS A 9 -26.24 19.14 -29.40
N ALA A 10 -25.87 20.36 -29.78
CA ALA A 10 -24.91 21.18 -29.04
C ALA A 10 -25.65 22.32 -28.33
N GLY A 11 -25.23 22.63 -27.10
CA GLY A 11 -25.69 23.78 -26.31
C GLY A 11 -24.47 24.48 -25.69
N LYS A 12 -24.51 25.82 -25.58
CA LYS A 12 -23.38 26.66 -25.13
C LYS A 12 -23.61 27.23 -23.73
N LEU A 13 -22.51 27.62 -23.08
CA LEU A 13 -22.49 28.54 -21.92
C LEU A 13 -23.05 29.94 -22.29
N PRO A 14 -23.35 30.78 -21.29
CA PRO A 14 -22.35 31.79 -20.89
C PRO A 14 -22.18 32.03 -19.38
N ASP A 15 -20.98 32.45 -18.97
CA ASP A 15 -20.69 33.19 -17.72
C ASP A 15 -20.79 34.71 -17.96
N PRO A 16 -20.84 35.55 -16.90
CA PRO A 16 -19.93 36.72 -16.89
C PRO A 16 -19.37 37.19 -15.51
N GLU A 17 -18.04 37.30 -15.46
CA GLU A 17 -17.21 38.50 -15.12
C GLU A 17 -17.23 39.27 -13.76
N THR A 18 -16.01 39.36 -13.18
CA THR A 18 -15.33 40.55 -12.54
C THR A 18 -15.83 41.16 -11.19
N SER A 19 -15.05 41.27 -10.09
CA SER A 19 -13.79 42.03 -9.76
C SER A 19 -14.03 43.48 -9.24
N PRO A 20 -13.08 44.19 -8.60
CA PRO A 20 -12.01 43.85 -7.61
C PRO A 20 -11.97 44.80 -6.37
N THR A 21 -10.99 44.69 -5.45
CA THR A 21 -10.52 45.81 -4.58
C THR A 21 -9.14 45.54 -3.92
N SER A 22 -8.52 46.53 -3.25
CA SER A 22 -7.11 46.48 -2.74
C SER A 22 -6.84 47.44 -1.54
N PRO A 23 -5.69 47.34 -0.81
CA PRO A 23 -5.42 47.94 0.53
C PRO A 23 -4.61 49.27 0.45
N PRO A 24 -3.92 49.87 1.49
CA PRO A 24 -3.70 49.49 2.90
C PRO A 24 -4.24 50.52 3.96
N PRO A 25 -3.51 51.33 4.81
CA PRO A 25 -2.09 51.78 4.82
C PRO A 25 -1.22 51.25 6.02
N ARG A 26 -0.75 52.09 6.97
CA ARG A 26 0.33 51.76 7.95
C ARG A 26 0.29 52.55 9.28
N SER A 27 0.94 51.96 10.31
CA SER A 27 1.83 52.56 11.35
C SER A 27 1.56 53.92 12.01
N HIS A 28 1.80 53.99 13.33
CA HIS A 28 2.61 55.07 13.92
C HIS A 28 3.43 54.56 15.13
N SER A 29 4.65 55.08 15.27
CA SER A 29 5.52 54.95 16.45
C SER A 29 5.55 56.26 17.23
N HIS A 30 5.93 56.23 18.50
CA HIS A 30 6.33 57.43 19.24
C HIS A 30 7.54 57.15 20.14
N SER A 31 8.37 58.18 20.32
CA SER A 31 9.63 58.16 21.08
C SER A 31 9.81 59.49 21.79
N SER A 32 10.20 59.43 23.06
CA SER A 32 10.68 60.54 23.91
C SER A 32 11.20 59.91 25.21
N ALA A 33 12.50 59.86 25.52
CA ALA A 33 13.49 60.93 25.69
C ALA A 33 13.51 61.50 27.14
N TRP A 34 14.72 61.80 27.61
CA TRP A 34 15.08 62.08 29.02
C TRP A 34 14.77 63.53 29.45
N PRO A 35 14.97 63.88 30.73
CA PRO A 35 16.30 64.41 31.10
C PRO A 35 16.92 63.83 32.38
N GLU A 36 18.17 64.21 32.62
CA GLU A 36 19.01 63.88 33.78
C GLU A 36 18.91 64.96 34.88
N ASP A 37 19.29 64.64 36.13
CA ASP A 37 20.14 65.56 36.93
C ASP A 37 20.95 64.80 38.01
N GLN A 38 21.82 65.53 38.72
CA GLN A 38 23.06 65.05 39.38
C GLN A 38 22.93 64.69 40.87
N GLY A 39 23.91 63.94 41.38
CA GLY A 39 24.13 63.78 42.83
C GLY A 39 25.20 62.74 43.24
N GLN A 40 26.46 63.16 43.38
CA GLN A 40 27.52 62.36 44.03
C GLN A 40 27.68 62.74 45.51
N PRO A 41 28.01 61.75 46.37
CA PRO A 41 29.20 61.88 47.20
C PRO A 41 30.08 60.61 47.26
N THR A 42 31.23 60.75 47.90
CA THR A 42 32.41 59.86 47.88
C THR A 42 32.32 58.63 48.82
N PRO A 43 33.21 57.62 48.68
CA PRO A 43 32.84 56.22 48.94
C PRO A 43 33.08 55.69 50.35
N LYS A 44 32.36 54.62 50.70
CA LYS A 44 32.66 53.72 51.83
C LYS A 44 32.82 52.29 51.32
N ARG A 45 33.97 51.65 51.57
CA ARG A 45 34.12 50.18 51.48
C ARG A 45 33.32 49.53 52.61
N PRO A 46 32.68 48.39 52.35
CA PRO A 46 33.05 47.20 53.13
C PRO A 46 33.04 45.88 52.34
N ASN A 47 33.68 44.87 52.95
CA ASN A 47 33.54 43.43 52.77
C ASN A 47 33.57 42.80 51.35
N ARG A 48 34.75 42.21 51.08
CA ARG A 48 34.98 41.07 50.20
C ARG A 48 34.06 39.90 50.57
N GLN A 49 32.91 39.76 49.90
CA GLN A 49 32.09 38.54 50.01
C GLN A 49 32.90 37.33 49.53
N VAL A 50 32.93 36.26 50.32
CA VAL A 50 33.49 34.98 49.91
C VAL A 50 32.44 34.27 49.07
N SER A 51 32.72 34.08 47.78
CA SER A 51 31.85 33.31 46.89
C SER A 51 31.67 31.90 47.44
N ALA A 52 30.42 31.51 47.71
CA ALA A 52 30.11 30.10 47.92
C ALA A 52 30.54 29.31 46.67
N PRO A 53 31.10 28.09 46.82
CA PRO A 53 31.51 27.30 45.68
C PRO A 53 30.29 27.00 44.80
N GLN A 54 30.29 27.55 43.58
CA GLN A 54 29.29 27.16 42.59
C GLN A 54 29.51 25.70 42.23
N THR A 55 28.63 24.83 42.73
CA THR A 55 28.56 23.44 42.30
C THR A 55 28.27 23.41 40.81
N GLN A 56 29.31 23.25 40.00
CA GLN A 56 29.15 23.09 38.56
C GLN A 56 28.19 21.92 38.31
N PRO A 57 27.14 22.08 37.49
CA PRO A 57 26.30 20.95 37.13
C PRO A 57 27.19 19.95 36.39
N GLN A 58 27.38 18.77 37.01
CA GLN A 58 28.15 17.66 36.43
C GLN A 58 27.76 17.51 34.95
N PRO A 59 28.74 17.40 34.03
CA PRO A 59 28.43 17.30 32.61
C PRO A 59 27.54 16.08 32.40
N ARG A 60 26.26 16.31 32.05
CA ARG A 60 25.34 15.23 31.70
C ARG A 60 26.03 14.39 30.63
N ASN A 61 26.31 13.12 30.95
CA ASN A 61 26.95 12.17 30.03
C ASN A 61 26.09 12.06 28.76
N ARG A 62 26.41 12.87 27.75
CA ARG A 62 25.78 12.83 26.44
C ARG A 62 26.28 11.54 25.78
N LEU A 63 25.43 10.50 25.81
CA LEU A 63 25.67 9.22 25.18
C LEU A 63 26.01 9.44 23.70
N ASN A 64 27.31 9.46 23.39
CA ASN A 64 27.76 9.71 22.02
C ASN A 64 27.70 8.40 21.24
N LEU A 65 26.65 8.24 20.43
CA LEU A 65 26.43 7.07 19.58
C LEU A 65 27.56 6.84 18.56
N SER A 66 28.44 7.82 18.31
CA SER A 66 29.63 7.63 17.47
C SER A 66 30.79 6.90 18.17
N LEU A 67 30.67 6.62 19.48
CA LEU A 67 31.66 5.85 20.27
C LEU A 67 31.19 4.41 20.55
N LEU A 68 30.00 4.03 20.10
CA LEU A 68 29.52 2.65 20.21
C LEU A 68 30.23 1.73 19.21
N PRO A 69 30.58 0.49 19.60
CA PRO A 69 30.95 -0.57 18.66
C PRO A 69 29.87 -0.75 17.56
N PRO A 70 30.26 -1.13 16.33
CA PRO A 70 29.33 -1.31 15.21
C PRO A 70 28.14 -2.23 15.53
N GLU A 71 28.34 -3.23 16.38
CA GLU A 71 27.37 -4.25 16.77
C GLU A 71 26.28 -3.66 17.68
N LEU A 72 26.68 -2.83 18.66
CA LEU A 72 25.73 -2.11 19.51
C LEU A 72 24.99 -1.02 18.73
N LEU A 73 25.67 -0.36 17.79
CA LEU A 73 25.05 0.62 16.90
C LEU A 73 24.06 -0.03 15.91
N LEU A 74 24.36 -1.22 15.39
CA LEU A 74 23.41 -2.04 14.61
C LEU A 74 22.17 -2.40 15.43
N ASN A 75 22.35 -2.79 16.70
CA ASN A 75 21.22 -3.10 17.59
C ASN A 75 20.33 -1.86 17.83
N VAL A 76 20.92 -0.71 18.14
CA VAL A 76 20.20 0.58 18.30
C VAL A 76 19.48 0.96 17.00
N LEU A 77 20.15 0.86 15.85
CA LEU A 77 19.53 1.13 14.54
C LEU A 77 18.41 0.15 14.20
N SER A 78 18.44 -1.09 14.71
CA SER A 78 17.39 -2.08 14.42
C SER A 78 16.01 -1.63 14.88
N HIS A 79 15.92 -0.83 15.95
CA HIS A 79 14.65 -0.32 16.48
C HIS A 79 14.13 0.92 15.72
N VAL A 80 14.83 1.40 14.69
CA VAL A 80 14.42 2.56 13.89
C VAL A 80 13.60 2.11 12.67
N PRO A 81 12.47 2.78 12.34
CA PRO A 81 11.66 2.41 11.18
C PRO A 81 12.45 2.38 9.84
N PRO A 82 12.19 1.39 8.95
CA PRO A 82 12.82 1.26 7.63
C PRO A 82 12.97 2.53 6.79
N SER A 83 11.96 3.41 6.80
CA SER A 83 11.97 4.70 6.09
C SER A 83 12.98 5.68 6.69
N MET A 84 12.96 5.83 8.02
CA MET A 84 13.88 6.70 8.76
C MET A 84 15.33 6.21 8.66
N LEU A 85 15.55 4.89 8.61
CA LEU A 85 16.88 4.33 8.36
C LEU A 85 17.48 4.83 7.04
N LEU A 86 16.69 4.81 5.95
CA LEU A 86 17.17 5.17 4.61
C LEU A 86 17.21 6.68 4.35
N TRP A 87 16.25 7.44 4.87
CA TRP A 87 16.11 8.88 4.59
C TRP A 87 16.76 9.77 5.65
N SER A 88 17.04 9.26 6.85
CA SER A 88 17.71 10.02 7.92
C SER A 88 19.01 9.37 8.36
N CYS A 89 18.97 8.14 8.89
CA CYS A 89 20.16 7.51 9.49
C CYS A 89 21.31 7.34 8.48
N ARG A 90 20.99 6.95 7.24
CA ARG A 90 21.93 6.83 6.11
C ARG A 90 22.66 8.14 5.73
N LEU A 91 22.17 9.29 6.20
CA LEU A 91 22.75 10.61 5.96
C LEU A 91 23.64 11.12 7.10
N VAL A 92 23.52 10.56 8.31
CA VAL A 92 24.21 11.04 9.53
C VAL A 92 25.74 11.01 9.39
N CYS A 93 26.32 9.88 9.01
CA CYS A 93 27.77 9.77 8.78
C CYS A 93 28.12 8.54 7.90
N ARG A 94 29.40 8.40 7.53
CA ARG A 94 29.89 7.27 6.72
C ARG A 94 29.65 5.90 7.40
N THR A 95 29.86 5.82 8.72
CA THR A 95 29.63 4.58 9.51
C THR A 95 28.14 4.20 9.54
N TRP A 96 27.26 5.16 9.83
CA TRP A 96 25.81 4.90 9.81
C TRP A 96 25.33 4.48 8.41
N ARG A 97 25.91 5.05 7.35
CA ARG A 97 25.63 4.63 5.97
C ARG A 97 26.08 3.20 5.67
N SER A 98 27.27 2.77 6.10
CA SER A 98 27.72 1.38 5.85
C SER A 98 26.89 0.36 6.65
N LEU A 99 26.44 0.71 7.86
CA LEU A 99 25.53 -0.14 8.64
C LEU A 99 24.13 -0.22 8.01
N VAL A 100 23.57 0.89 7.53
CA VAL A 100 22.27 0.90 6.82
C VAL A 100 22.32 0.19 5.47
N ASP A 101 23.43 0.27 4.73
CA ASP A 101 23.63 -0.49 3.49
C ASP A 101 23.97 -1.98 3.75
N SER A 102 24.22 -2.39 5.01
CA SER A 102 24.57 -3.79 5.35
C SER A 102 23.36 -4.72 5.43
N LYS A 103 23.49 -5.97 4.96
CA LYS A 103 22.44 -6.99 5.11
C LYS A 103 22.13 -7.32 6.57
N ALA A 104 23.10 -7.16 7.47
CA ALA A 104 22.99 -7.49 8.90
C ALA A 104 21.88 -6.68 9.60
N LEU A 105 21.79 -5.37 9.33
CA LEU A 105 20.76 -4.52 9.92
C LEU A 105 19.35 -5.02 9.55
N TRP A 106 19.11 -5.30 8.28
CA TRP A 106 17.79 -5.72 7.79
C TRP A 106 17.39 -7.12 8.27
N LEU A 107 18.36 -8.01 8.50
CA LEU A 107 18.13 -9.29 9.18
C LEU A 107 17.81 -9.11 10.67
N LEU A 108 18.41 -8.13 11.36
CA LEU A 108 18.04 -7.80 12.75
C LEU A 108 16.61 -7.22 12.84
N LEU A 109 16.20 -6.36 11.89
CA LEU A 109 14.81 -5.87 11.83
C LEU A 109 13.80 -7.01 11.65
N LEU A 110 14.12 -8.05 10.86
CA LEU A 110 13.27 -9.23 10.70
C LEU A 110 13.29 -10.11 11.96
N ALA A 111 14.43 -10.21 12.66
CA ALA A 111 14.57 -11.02 13.88
C ALA A 111 13.83 -10.46 15.11
N GLN A 112 13.38 -9.20 15.08
CA GLN A 112 12.53 -8.61 16.13
C GLN A 112 11.13 -9.26 16.19
N ASP A 113 10.62 -9.84 15.10
CA ASP A 113 9.39 -10.63 15.15
C ASP A 113 9.69 -12.02 15.72
N HIS A 114 9.56 -12.13 17.04
CA HIS A 114 9.77 -13.38 17.77
C HIS A 114 8.61 -14.38 17.64
N SER A 115 7.56 -14.10 16.85
CA SER A 115 6.47 -15.05 16.60
C SER A 115 6.93 -16.27 15.79
N ALA A 116 6.11 -17.32 15.73
CA ALA A 116 6.40 -18.48 14.87
C ALA A 116 6.53 -18.06 13.38
N SER A 117 5.66 -17.15 12.92
CA SER A 117 5.68 -16.59 11.57
C SER A 117 6.93 -15.76 11.30
N GLY A 118 7.35 -14.91 12.25
CA GLY A 118 8.56 -14.10 12.16
C GLY A 118 9.84 -14.94 12.10
N ARG A 119 9.93 -15.99 12.91
CA ARG A 119 11.04 -16.96 12.85
C ARG A 119 11.09 -17.72 11.52
N ALA A 120 9.93 -18.19 11.03
CA ALA A 120 9.84 -18.84 9.73
C ALA A 120 10.24 -17.89 8.58
N LEU A 121 9.84 -16.62 8.66
CA LEU A 121 10.22 -15.59 7.69
C LEU A 121 11.72 -15.33 7.69
N LEU A 122 12.31 -15.14 8.87
CA LEU A 122 13.74 -14.91 9.02
C LEU A 122 14.55 -16.07 8.42
N GLU A 123 14.12 -17.31 8.64
CA GLU A 123 14.82 -18.50 8.14
C GLU A 123 14.65 -18.68 6.63
N LEU A 124 13.46 -18.43 6.08
CA LEU A 124 13.24 -18.34 4.64
C LEU A 124 14.18 -17.31 4.00
N VAL A 125 14.19 -16.08 4.52
CA VAL A 125 15.02 -14.97 4.01
C VAL A 125 16.52 -15.27 4.12
N ARG A 126 16.98 -15.96 5.17
CA ARG A 126 18.36 -16.44 5.29
C ARG A 126 18.71 -17.49 4.23
N SER A 127 17.82 -18.47 4.01
CA SER A 127 18.05 -19.52 3.02
C SER A 127 18.02 -19.03 1.56
N CYS A 128 17.46 -17.84 1.34
CA CYS A 128 17.23 -17.25 0.02
C CYS A 128 17.87 -15.87 -0.15
N LEU A 129 18.95 -15.53 0.58
CA LEU A 129 19.54 -14.20 0.56
C LEU A 129 19.90 -13.73 -0.87
N PRO A 130 19.52 -12.50 -1.29
CA PRO A 130 19.82 -12.02 -2.62
C PRO A 130 21.34 -11.90 -2.82
N PRO A 131 21.88 -12.14 -4.03
CA PRO A 131 23.31 -12.16 -4.30
C PRO A 131 23.99 -10.81 -4.01
N ALA A 132 25.32 -10.83 -3.88
CA ALA A 132 26.13 -9.62 -3.71
C ALA A 132 26.32 -8.91 -5.07
N ARG A 133 25.24 -8.34 -5.61
CA ARG A 133 25.24 -7.47 -6.80
C ARG A 133 24.90 -6.03 -6.42
N ASP A 134 25.36 -5.06 -7.21
CA ASP A 134 25.27 -3.61 -6.94
C ASP A 134 23.86 -2.98 -7.03
N ALA A 135 22.80 -3.79 -7.00
CA ALA A 135 21.42 -3.30 -6.93
C ALA A 135 21.21 -2.52 -5.61
N ARG A 136 21.11 -1.19 -5.70
CA ARG A 136 20.85 -0.29 -4.58
C ARG A 136 19.50 0.43 -4.78
N PRO A 137 18.59 0.43 -3.78
CA PRO A 137 18.64 -0.35 -2.54
C PRO A 137 18.57 -1.86 -2.82
N SER A 138 19.12 -2.68 -1.92
CA SER A 138 19.11 -4.14 -2.13
C SER A 138 17.69 -4.72 -2.03
N PRO A 139 17.41 -5.88 -2.63
CA PRO A 139 16.06 -6.45 -2.60
C PRO A 139 15.55 -6.72 -1.18
N LEU A 140 16.44 -7.06 -0.25
CA LEU A 140 16.12 -7.21 1.18
C LEU A 140 15.65 -5.89 1.82
N VAL A 141 16.24 -4.75 1.46
CA VAL A 141 15.76 -3.43 1.89
C VAL A 141 14.35 -3.17 1.38
N ARG A 142 14.11 -3.44 0.09
CA ARG A 142 12.79 -3.28 -0.55
C ARG A 142 11.73 -4.17 0.12
N PHE A 143 12.08 -5.41 0.45
CA PHE A 143 11.23 -6.33 1.17
C PHE A 143 10.86 -5.82 2.57
N CYS A 144 11.83 -5.37 3.37
CA CYS A 144 11.59 -4.86 4.72
C CYS A 144 10.80 -3.54 4.74
N LEU A 145 10.88 -2.74 3.67
CA LEU A 145 10.02 -1.57 3.45
C LEU A 145 8.58 -1.95 3.10
N LEU A 146 8.39 -2.79 2.07
CA LEU A 146 7.08 -3.05 1.47
C LEU A 146 6.26 -4.12 2.19
N ARG A 147 6.93 -4.96 3.00
CA ARG A 147 6.37 -6.08 3.77
C ARG A 147 5.33 -6.90 2.97
N PRO A 148 5.73 -7.52 1.85
CA PRO A 148 4.79 -8.16 0.92
C PRO A 148 4.11 -9.43 1.47
N ILE A 149 4.71 -10.08 2.48
CA ILE A 149 4.16 -11.31 3.06
C ILE A 149 2.90 -10.99 3.88
N GLY A 150 1.81 -11.71 3.58
CA GLY A 150 0.48 -11.52 4.19
C GLY A 150 -0.30 -10.29 3.68
N ARG A 151 0.34 -9.38 2.94
CA ARG A 151 -0.30 -8.16 2.42
C ARG A 151 -1.07 -8.47 1.13
N ASN A 152 -2.23 -7.83 0.93
CA ASN A 152 -2.88 -7.83 -0.39
C ASN A 152 -2.02 -7.01 -1.38
N LEU A 153 -1.81 -7.58 -2.55
CA LEU A 153 -1.06 -6.98 -3.66
C LEU A 153 -2.00 -6.38 -4.73
N ILE A 154 -3.28 -6.77 -4.76
CA ILE A 154 -4.30 -6.16 -5.62
C ILE A 154 -4.58 -4.73 -5.14
N ARG A 155 -4.46 -3.77 -6.06
CA ARG A 155 -4.78 -2.35 -5.81
C ARG A 155 -6.26 -2.09 -6.06
N ASN A 156 -6.87 -1.18 -5.31
CA ASN A 156 -8.28 -0.81 -5.45
C ASN A 156 -9.23 -2.05 -5.55
N PRO A 157 -9.26 -2.94 -4.53
CA PRO A 157 -9.95 -4.23 -4.61
C PRO A 157 -11.48 -4.14 -4.51
N CYS A 158 -12.03 -3.03 -3.99
CA CYS A 158 -13.48 -2.82 -3.82
C CYS A 158 -14.02 -1.62 -4.62
N GLY A 159 -13.21 -0.94 -5.42
CA GLY A 159 -13.66 0.16 -6.28
C GLY A 159 -13.67 1.54 -5.63
N GLN A 160 -13.07 1.73 -4.45
CA GLN A 160 -13.00 3.03 -3.76
C GLN A 160 -12.34 4.13 -4.62
N GLU A 161 -11.45 3.74 -5.53
CA GLU A 161 -10.81 4.65 -6.49
C GLU A 161 -11.46 4.59 -7.89
N GLY A 162 -12.74 4.23 -7.98
CA GLY A 162 -13.41 3.91 -9.24
C GLY A 162 -12.74 2.72 -9.92
N LEU A 163 -12.42 2.82 -11.21
CA LEU A 163 -11.71 1.78 -11.97
C LEU A 163 -10.17 1.93 -11.98
N ARG A 164 -9.59 2.84 -11.17
CA ARG A 164 -8.13 3.05 -11.15
C ARG A 164 -7.35 1.78 -10.79
N ASN A 165 -6.14 1.67 -11.32
CA ASN A 165 -5.23 0.52 -11.26
C ASN A 165 -5.69 -0.75 -12.01
N TRP A 166 -6.87 -0.77 -12.63
CA TRP A 166 -7.35 -1.90 -13.43
C TRP A 166 -7.20 -1.64 -14.93
N THR A 167 -6.78 -2.64 -15.71
CA THR A 167 -6.97 -2.67 -17.16
C THR A 167 -8.37 -3.22 -17.44
N VAL A 168 -9.23 -2.45 -18.11
CA VAL A 168 -10.68 -2.72 -18.18
C VAL A 168 -11.15 -2.96 -19.62
N GLN A 169 -12.11 -3.87 -19.78
CA GLN A 169 -12.92 -4.07 -20.98
C GLN A 169 -14.39 -3.94 -20.59
N HIS A 170 -15.15 -3.13 -21.33
CA HIS A 170 -16.56 -2.86 -21.11
C HIS A 170 -17.42 -3.61 -22.15
N GLY A 171 -18.60 -4.07 -21.75
CA GLY A 171 -19.66 -4.57 -22.62
C GLY A 171 -21.01 -4.06 -22.13
N GLY A 172 -21.96 -3.81 -23.03
CA GLY A 172 -23.20 -3.11 -22.69
C GLY A 172 -22.91 -1.71 -22.16
N ASP A 173 -23.60 -1.32 -21.08
CA ASP A 173 -23.35 -0.05 -20.37
C ASP A 173 -22.05 -0.07 -19.53
N GLY A 174 -21.33 -1.20 -19.54
CA GLY A 174 -19.98 -1.30 -18.99
C GLY A 174 -19.95 -1.62 -17.49
N TRP A 175 -19.05 -0.92 -16.78
CA TRP A 175 -18.73 -1.17 -15.38
C TRP A 175 -19.18 0.00 -14.53
N ALA A 176 -20.09 -0.24 -13.60
CA ALA A 176 -20.37 0.69 -12.51
C ALA A 176 -19.49 0.38 -11.29
N VAL A 177 -19.38 1.35 -10.39
CA VAL A 177 -19.01 1.10 -8.98
C VAL A 177 -20.21 1.51 -8.13
N GLU A 178 -20.65 0.61 -7.27
CA GLU A 178 -21.80 0.79 -6.40
C GLU A 178 -21.49 0.36 -4.97
N ASN A 179 -22.40 0.63 -4.04
CA ASN A 179 -22.39 -0.05 -2.75
C ASN A 179 -22.75 -1.54 -2.94
N ASN A 180 -22.14 -2.40 -2.13
CA ASN A 180 -22.70 -3.73 -1.86
C ASN A 180 -24.04 -3.55 -1.13
N TRP A 181 -24.88 -4.59 -1.19
CA TRP A 181 -26.08 -4.65 -0.37
C TRP A 181 -25.83 -5.21 1.03
N ILE A 182 -24.79 -6.05 1.19
CA ILE A 182 -24.35 -6.60 2.47
C ILE A 182 -22.83 -6.44 2.66
N PRO A 183 -22.33 -6.25 3.90
CA PRO A 183 -20.91 -6.23 4.18
C PRO A 183 -20.21 -7.55 3.84
N VAL A 184 -19.31 -7.52 2.86
CA VAL A 184 -18.47 -8.68 2.52
C VAL A 184 -17.40 -8.88 3.61
N PRO A 185 -17.28 -10.07 4.22
CA PRO A 185 -16.32 -10.32 5.30
C PRO A 185 -14.88 -9.95 4.94
N GLY A 186 -14.25 -9.15 5.81
CA GLY A 186 -12.86 -8.69 5.65
C GLY A 186 -12.64 -7.65 4.54
N ALA A 187 -13.69 -7.15 3.88
CA ALA A 187 -13.55 -6.15 2.83
C ALA A 187 -13.16 -4.76 3.37
N PRO A 188 -12.18 -4.05 2.77
CA PRO A 188 -11.78 -2.70 3.19
C PRO A 188 -12.75 -1.58 2.77
N SER A 189 -13.91 -1.91 2.20
CA SER A 189 -14.98 -0.98 1.84
C SER A 189 -16.28 -1.72 1.58
N HIS A 190 -17.41 -1.05 1.78
CA HIS A 190 -18.75 -1.53 1.43
C HIS A 190 -19.10 -1.35 -0.07
N THR A 191 -18.11 -1.23 -0.96
CA THR A 191 -18.30 -0.99 -2.40
C THR A 191 -17.98 -2.22 -3.28
N CYS A 192 -18.50 -2.25 -4.50
CA CYS A 192 -18.26 -3.29 -5.51
C CYS A 192 -18.26 -2.75 -6.93
N PHE A 193 -17.66 -3.52 -7.83
CA PHE A 193 -17.72 -3.31 -9.27
C PHE A 193 -18.91 -4.08 -9.84
N VAL A 194 -19.79 -3.45 -10.62
CA VAL A 194 -21.00 -4.10 -11.16
C VAL A 194 -20.91 -4.17 -12.68
N THR A 195 -21.22 -5.35 -13.23
CA THR A 195 -21.20 -5.62 -14.67
C THR A 195 -22.57 -5.43 -15.32
N SER A 196 -22.59 -5.18 -16.63
CA SER A 196 -23.79 -4.97 -17.44
C SER A 196 -24.23 -6.26 -18.16
N TYR A 197 -25.11 -6.13 -19.15
CA TYR A 197 -25.73 -7.21 -19.94
C TYR A 197 -24.82 -7.86 -21.00
N CYS A 198 -23.56 -7.43 -21.10
CA CYS A 198 -22.54 -8.12 -21.89
C CYS A 198 -21.24 -8.20 -21.10
N TRP A 199 -20.38 -9.15 -21.48
CA TRP A 199 -19.12 -9.46 -20.79
C TRP A 199 -18.23 -8.25 -20.55
N CYS A 200 -18.29 -7.77 -19.32
CA CYS A 200 -17.37 -6.81 -18.75
C CYS A 200 -16.23 -7.58 -18.08
N SER A 201 -14.98 -7.19 -18.32
CA SER A 201 -13.83 -7.83 -17.65
C SER A 201 -12.79 -6.82 -17.21
N LYS A 202 -12.03 -7.13 -16.15
CA LYS A 202 -10.92 -6.31 -15.70
C LYS A 202 -9.76 -7.14 -15.16
N LYS A 203 -8.55 -6.60 -15.32
CA LYS A 203 -7.28 -7.29 -15.07
C LYS A 203 -6.29 -6.41 -14.29
N GLN A 204 -5.50 -7.04 -13.44
CA GLN A 204 -4.23 -6.52 -12.93
C GLN A 204 -3.09 -7.49 -13.25
N ILE A 205 -1.89 -6.95 -13.45
CA ILE A 205 -0.64 -7.71 -13.55
C ILE A 205 0.24 -7.25 -12.39
N LEU A 206 0.44 -8.14 -11.43
CA LEU A 206 1.23 -7.90 -10.23
C LEU A 206 2.67 -8.32 -10.50
N ASN A 207 3.62 -7.39 -10.41
CA ASN A 207 5.05 -7.68 -10.50
C ASN A 207 5.58 -7.96 -9.09
N LEU A 208 6.00 -9.20 -8.83
CA LEU A 208 6.38 -9.65 -7.49
C LEU A 208 7.73 -9.03 -7.05
N GLU A 209 8.67 -8.85 -7.98
CA GLU A 209 9.93 -8.12 -7.72
C GLU A 209 9.66 -6.64 -7.41
N ALA A 210 8.65 -6.04 -8.04
CA ALA A 210 8.24 -4.67 -7.76
C ALA A 210 7.61 -4.50 -6.35
N GLU A 211 6.95 -5.54 -5.84
CA GLU A 211 6.43 -5.59 -4.47
C GLU A 211 7.49 -6.10 -3.46
N GLY A 212 8.72 -6.37 -3.91
CA GLY A 212 9.88 -6.65 -3.05
C GLY A 212 10.26 -8.13 -2.89
N LEU A 213 9.60 -9.04 -3.60
CA LEU A 213 9.90 -10.47 -3.59
C LEU A 213 10.92 -10.77 -4.71
N TRP A 214 12.16 -11.08 -4.34
CA TRP A 214 13.27 -11.20 -5.30
C TRP A 214 13.39 -12.63 -5.87
N PRO A 215 14.11 -12.84 -7.00
CA PRO A 215 14.22 -14.13 -7.69
C PRO A 215 14.51 -15.33 -6.79
N GLU A 216 15.56 -15.26 -5.97
CA GLU A 216 15.99 -16.37 -5.09
C GLU A 216 14.97 -16.70 -3.97
N LEU A 217 14.06 -15.77 -3.64
CA LEU A 217 12.94 -15.98 -2.72
C LEU A 217 11.72 -16.58 -3.44
N LEU A 218 11.42 -16.10 -4.65
CA LEU A 218 10.32 -16.61 -5.48
C LEU A 218 10.58 -18.05 -5.96
N ASP A 219 11.82 -18.34 -6.32
CA ASP A 219 12.26 -19.64 -6.85
C ASP A 219 12.56 -20.67 -5.74
N SER A 220 12.31 -20.31 -4.47
CA SER A 220 12.63 -21.12 -3.29
C SER A 220 11.76 -22.36 -3.11
N GLY A 221 10.58 -22.41 -3.72
CA GLY A 221 9.55 -23.41 -3.47
C GLY A 221 8.88 -23.32 -2.07
N LYS A 222 9.24 -22.33 -1.25
CA LYS A 222 8.81 -22.17 0.16
C LYS A 222 7.75 -21.07 0.35
N ILE A 223 7.12 -20.61 -0.74
CA ILE A 223 6.04 -19.63 -0.70
C ILE A 223 4.80 -20.16 -1.41
N ASP A 224 3.65 -19.77 -0.87
CA ASP A 224 2.33 -20.03 -1.46
C ASP A 224 1.72 -18.68 -1.90
N ILE A 225 1.11 -18.67 -3.09
CA ILE A 225 0.35 -17.51 -3.60
C ILE A 225 -1.12 -17.81 -3.39
N CYS A 226 -1.71 -17.15 -2.39
CA CYS A 226 -3.13 -17.26 -2.07
C CYS A 226 -3.92 -16.22 -2.85
N VAL A 227 -5.05 -16.66 -3.40
CA VAL A 227 -5.96 -15.85 -4.20
C VAL A 227 -7.35 -15.93 -3.58
N SER A 228 -8.05 -14.81 -3.50
CA SER A 228 -9.49 -14.81 -3.28
C SER A 228 -10.19 -13.70 -4.05
N ASP A 229 -11.47 -13.92 -4.34
CA ASP A 229 -12.35 -12.92 -4.95
C ASP A 229 -13.79 -13.18 -4.48
N TRP A 230 -14.58 -12.12 -4.31
CA TRP A 230 -15.99 -12.24 -3.95
C TRP A 230 -16.87 -11.79 -5.11
N TRP A 231 -17.84 -12.63 -5.46
CA TRP A 231 -18.82 -12.32 -6.49
C TRP A 231 -20.25 -12.56 -5.97
N GLY A 232 -21.20 -11.80 -6.49
CA GLY A 232 -22.63 -11.96 -6.18
C GLY A 232 -23.52 -11.44 -7.31
N THR A 233 -24.84 -11.51 -7.12
CA THR A 233 -25.82 -11.05 -8.13
C THR A 233 -27.16 -10.68 -7.49
N VAL A 234 -28.06 -10.08 -8.28
CA VAL A 234 -29.43 -9.76 -7.88
C VAL A 234 -30.24 -11.05 -7.72
N ARG A 235 -31.26 -11.07 -6.86
CA ARG A 235 -32.24 -12.18 -6.87
C ARG A 235 -33.02 -12.27 -8.19
N GLU A 236 -33.31 -11.13 -8.81
CA GLU A 236 -34.21 -10.98 -9.97
C GLU A 236 -33.54 -11.28 -11.31
N CYS A 237 -32.24 -11.02 -11.42
CA CYS A 237 -31.42 -11.29 -12.58
C CYS A 237 -30.24 -12.17 -12.18
N GLY A 238 -30.05 -13.29 -12.88
CA GLY A 238 -28.88 -14.14 -12.67
C GLY A 238 -27.63 -13.51 -13.30
N ALA A 239 -26.46 -14.02 -12.94
CA ALA A 239 -25.20 -13.58 -13.51
C ALA A 239 -24.24 -14.73 -13.78
N ARG A 240 -23.38 -14.52 -14.77
CA ARG A 240 -22.25 -15.38 -15.09
C ARG A 240 -20.98 -14.69 -14.60
N TYR A 241 -20.09 -15.44 -13.97
CA TYR A 241 -18.83 -14.95 -13.42
C TYR A 241 -17.69 -15.84 -13.86
N GLN A 242 -16.55 -15.22 -14.18
CA GLN A 242 -15.32 -15.90 -14.54
C GLN A 242 -14.15 -15.29 -13.77
N LEU A 243 -13.31 -16.14 -13.19
CA LEU A 243 -11.99 -15.80 -12.66
C LEU A 243 -10.93 -16.58 -13.43
N LEU A 244 -9.83 -15.91 -13.76
CA LEU A 244 -8.65 -16.46 -14.41
C LEU A 244 -7.40 -15.84 -13.76
N VAL A 245 -6.61 -16.66 -13.08
CA VAL A 245 -5.35 -16.23 -12.45
C VAL A 245 -4.22 -17.10 -12.95
N GLN A 246 -3.18 -16.45 -13.48
CA GLN A 246 -2.05 -17.12 -14.11
C GLN A 246 -0.76 -16.67 -13.42
N LEU A 247 0.07 -17.63 -13.02
CA LEU A 247 1.45 -17.38 -12.60
C LEU A 247 2.34 -17.36 -13.84
N ARG A 248 3.19 -16.35 -13.96
CA ARG A 248 3.93 -16.06 -15.20
C ARG A 248 5.41 -15.75 -14.97
N ASP A 249 6.25 -16.15 -15.91
CA ASP A 249 7.69 -15.93 -15.90
C ASP A 249 8.10 -14.51 -16.34
N ALA A 250 9.40 -14.24 -16.37
CA ALA A 250 9.97 -12.97 -16.86
C ALA A 250 9.64 -12.68 -18.34
N ASN A 251 9.40 -13.71 -19.16
CA ASN A 251 9.03 -13.61 -20.57
C ASN A 251 7.50 -13.54 -20.78
N ASN A 252 6.72 -13.43 -19.70
CA ASN A 252 5.26 -13.47 -19.69
C ASN A 252 4.65 -14.85 -20.13
N THR A 253 5.45 -15.92 -20.17
CA THR A 253 4.99 -17.32 -20.31
C THR A 253 4.12 -17.72 -19.12
N VAL A 254 3.06 -18.51 -19.33
CA VAL A 254 2.26 -19.08 -18.22
C VAL A 254 2.97 -20.32 -17.69
N LEU A 255 3.25 -20.34 -16.39
CA LEU A 255 3.88 -21.46 -15.68
C LEU A 255 2.86 -22.27 -14.86
N ASP A 256 1.78 -21.62 -14.41
CA ASP A 256 0.64 -22.25 -13.75
C ASP A 256 -0.64 -21.41 -13.93
N GLU A 257 -1.82 -22.03 -13.86
CA GLU A 257 -3.11 -21.40 -14.10
C GLU A 257 -4.24 -21.97 -13.22
N PHE A 258 -4.98 -21.07 -12.58
CA PHE A 258 -6.28 -21.35 -11.99
C PHE A 258 -7.37 -20.62 -12.76
N SER A 259 -8.44 -21.33 -13.13
CA SER A 259 -9.66 -20.73 -13.67
C SER A 259 -10.90 -21.25 -12.96
N ALA A 260 -11.89 -20.38 -12.79
CA ALA A 260 -13.18 -20.71 -12.21
C ALA A 260 -14.30 -20.03 -12.99
N MET A 261 -15.28 -20.82 -13.43
CA MET A 261 -16.50 -20.33 -14.08
C MET A 261 -17.68 -20.64 -13.16
N ARG A 262 -18.54 -19.66 -12.90
CA ARG A 262 -19.77 -19.82 -12.11
C ARG A 262 -20.95 -19.17 -12.81
N VAL A 263 -22.15 -19.69 -12.54
CA VAL A 263 -23.42 -19.10 -12.97
C VAL A 263 -24.36 -19.13 -11.77
N ALA A 264 -24.89 -17.97 -11.39
CA ALA A 264 -26.01 -17.85 -10.48
C ALA A 264 -27.29 -17.71 -11.32
N VAL A 265 -28.26 -18.59 -11.07
CA VAL A 265 -29.56 -18.55 -11.75
C VAL A 265 -30.54 -17.80 -10.86
N ALA A 266 -31.27 -16.83 -11.42
CA ALA A 266 -32.36 -16.15 -10.70
C ALA A 266 -33.40 -17.18 -10.23
N HIS A 267 -33.63 -17.25 -8.91
CA HIS A 267 -34.54 -18.21 -8.30
C HIS A 267 -35.58 -17.47 -7.46
N TRP A 268 -36.86 -17.75 -7.72
CA TRP A 268 -37.99 -17.04 -7.12
C TRP A 268 -38.48 -17.68 -5.80
N SER A 269 -38.17 -18.96 -5.60
CA SER A 269 -38.66 -19.78 -4.48
C SER A 269 -37.73 -19.74 -3.25
N SER A 270 -38.12 -18.91 -2.28
CA SER A 270 -37.89 -19.05 -0.83
C SER A 270 -36.55 -19.66 -0.33
N MET A 271 -35.51 -18.83 -0.21
CA MET A 271 -34.59 -18.88 0.93
C MET A 271 -34.35 -17.47 1.49
N ALA A 272 -33.87 -17.39 2.74
CA ALA A 272 -34.06 -16.22 3.61
C ALA A 272 -33.28 -14.95 3.22
N ASP A 273 -32.20 -15.05 2.44
CA ASP A 273 -31.35 -13.90 2.11
C ASP A 273 -31.62 -13.34 0.70
N PRO A 274 -31.90 -12.04 0.52
CA PRO A 274 -32.03 -11.42 -0.79
C PRO A 274 -30.73 -11.36 -1.62
N PHE A 275 -29.54 -11.49 -1.02
CA PHE A 275 -28.27 -11.19 -1.68
C PHE A 275 -27.21 -12.29 -1.48
N LEU A 276 -26.97 -13.09 -2.53
CA LEU A 276 -25.97 -14.15 -2.49
C LEU A 276 -24.59 -13.62 -2.90
N TYR A 277 -23.69 -13.46 -1.94
CA TYR A 277 -22.25 -13.27 -2.17
C TYR A 277 -21.50 -14.58 -1.88
N LEU A 278 -20.69 -15.03 -2.84
CA LEU A 278 -19.88 -16.23 -2.77
C LEU A 278 -18.40 -15.87 -2.91
N GLN A 279 -17.58 -16.41 -2.01
CA GLN A 279 -16.13 -16.35 -2.16
C GLN A 279 -15.66 -17.46 -3.11
N VAL A 280 -14.72 -17.13 -4.00
CA VAL A 280 -13.86 -18.10 -4.67
C VAL A 280 -12.45 -17.92 -4.11
N THR A 281 -11.82 -19.02 -3.70
CA THR A 281 -10.45 -19.04 -3.19
C THR A 281 -9.62 -20.05 -3.98
N HIS A 282 -8.31 -19.80 -4.05
CA HIS A 282 -7.33 -20.74 -4.57
C HIS A 282 -5.98 -20.51 -3.88
N VAL A 283 -5.15 -21.54 -3.83
CA VAL A 283 -3.78 -21.47 -3.32
C VAL A 283 -2.89 -22.18 -4.32
N PHE A 284 -1.97 -21.44 -4.93
CA PHE A 284 -0.84 -22.04 -5.63
C PHE A 284 0.22 -22.39 -4.57
N SER A 285 0.63 -23.66 -4.55
CA SER A 285 1.65 -24.25 -3.68
C SER A 285 2.58 -25.13 -4.51
N ASN A 286 3.75 -25.49 -3.98
CA ASN A 286 4.81 -26.19 -4.74
C ASN A 286 5.18 -25.42 -6.03
N ILE A 287 5.25 -24.09 -5.89
CA ILE A 287 5.36 -23.14 -7.00
C ILE A 287 6.67 -23.36 -7.78
N LYS A 288 6.54 -23.51 -9.11
CA LYS A 288 7.68 -23.69 -10.03
C LYS A 288 8.58 -22.45 -10.03
N ALA A 289 9.90 -22.69 -10.06
CA ALA A 289 10.88 -21.61 -10.25
C ALA A 289 10.66 -20.88 -11.59
N GLY A 290 11.04 -19.60 -11.61
CA GLY A 290 10.93 -18.68 -12.75
C GLY A 290 9.78 -17.68 -12.66
N ILE A 291 8.84 -17.83 -11.72
CA ILE A 291 7.66 -16.96 -11.60
C ILE A 291 8.04 -15.55 -11.13
N ARG A 292 7.58 -14.53 -11.86
CA ARG A 292 7.81 -13.10 -11.57
C ARG A 292 6.53 -12.27 -11.53
N PHE A 293 5.46 -12.74 -12.17
CA PHE A 293 4.18 -12.02 -12.25
C PHE A 293 2.98 -12.88 -11.87
N VAL A 294 1.96 -12.24 -11.30
CA VAL A 294 0.61 -12.80 -11.16
C VAL A 294 -0.36 -12.00 -12.04
N SER A 295 -0.98 -12.67 -12.99
CA SER A 295 -1.96 -12.09 -13.92
C SER A 295 -3.36 -12.44 -13.41
N PHE A 296 -3.97 -11.55 -12.61
CA PHE A 296 -5.33 -11.69 -12.09
C PHE A 296 -6.33 -11.03 -13.04
N LYS A 297 -7.25 -11.80 -13.64
CA LYS A 297 -8.37 -11.30 -14.44
C LYS A 297 -9.68 -11.89 -13.92
N HIS A 298 -10.71 -11.04 -13.77
CA HIS A 298 -12.08 -11.52 -13.61
C HIS A 298 -13.05 -10.82 -14.58
N ALA A 299 -14.20 -11.45 -14.80
CA ALA A 299 -15.23 -11.00 -15.73
C ALA A 299 -16.64 -11.35 -15.22
N GLY A 300 -17.63 -10.59 -15.68
CA GLY A 300 -19.02 -10.82 -15.38
C GLY A 300 -19.95 -10.33 -16.49
N THR A 301 -21.15 -10.90 -16.52
CA THR A 301 -22.29 -10.49 -17.35
C THR A 301 -23.58 -10.94 -16.68
N ASP A 302 -24.71 -10.31 -17.01
CA ASP A 302 -26.04 -10.78 -16.61
C ASP A 302 -26.46 -12.10 -17.31
N THR A 303 -27.66 -12.61 -17.00
CA THR A 303 -28.30 -13.72 -17.74
C THR A 303 -29.67 -13.35 -18.34
N LYS A 304 -30.01 -12.06 -18.43
CA LYS A 304 -31.35 -11.57 -18.84
C LYS A 304 -31.33 -10.58 -20.00
N PHE A 305 -30.15 -10.07 -20.35
CA PHE A 305 -29.94 -8.99 -21.31
C PHE A 305 -30.71 -7.70 -20.95
N TRP A 306 -30.66 -7.30 -19.69
CA TRP A 306 -31.30 -6.08 -19.18
C TRP A 306 -30.34 -4.88 -19.17
N ALA A 307 -30.74 -3.78 -19.81
CA ALA A 307 -30.00 -2.51 -19.81
C ALA A 307 -29.72 -2.02 -18.37
N GLY A 308 -28.58 -1.38 -18.14
CA GLY A 308 -28.04 -1.05 -16.82
C GLY A 308 -27.07 -2.09 -16.28
N HIS A 309 -26.99 -2.20 -14.94
CA HIS A 309 -25.96 -2.96 -14.23
C HIS A 309 -26.55 -4.13 -13.43
N TYR A 310 -27.25 -5.03 -14.13
CA TYR A 310 -27.89 -6.22 -13.55
C TYR A 310 -27.01 -7.48 -13.52
N GLY A 311 -25.72 -7.36 -13.89
CA GLY A 311 -24.78 -8.47 -13.96
C GLY A 311 -24.18 -8.89 -12.60
N ALA A 312 -23.03 -9.56 -12.67
CA ALA A 312 -22.26 -9.93 -11.49
C ALA A 312 -21.69 -8.67 -10.78
N ARG A 313 -21.80 -8.65 -9.45
CA ARG A 313 -21.14 -7.72 -8.53
C ARG A 313 -19.85 -8.35 -8.03
N LEU A 314 -18.69 -7.75 -8.29
CA LEU A 314 -17.37 -8.27 -7.90
C LEU A 314 -16.70 -7.33 -6.88
N THR A 315 -16.09 -7.85 -5.82
CA THR A 315 -15.40 -7.04 -4.81
C THR A 315 -14.39 -7.84 -3.98
N ASN A 316 -13.62 -7.13 -3.14
CA ASN A 316 -12.68 -7.69 -2.18
C ASN A 316 -11.68 -8.69 -2.82
N SER A 317 -11.27 -8.38 -4.06
CA SER A 317 -10.28 -9.14 -4.82
C SER A 317 -8.92 -9.12 -4.10
N SER A 318 -8.31 -10.28 -3.93
CA SER A 318 -7.08 -10.44 -3.15
C SER A 318 -6.08 -11.38 -3.79
N VAL A 319 -4.82 -10.97 -3.76
CA VAL A 319 -3.66 -11.83 -3.98
C VAL A 319 -2.67 -11.54 -2.86
N THR A 320 -2.36 -12.55 -2.05
CA THR A 320 -1.39 -12.47 -0.96
C THR A 320 -0.32 -13.52 -1.15
N VAL A 321 0.93 -13.18 -0.80
CA VAL A 321 2.02 -14.17 -0.71
C VAL A 321 2.21 -14.54 0.75
N ARG A 322 2.26 -15.83 1.05
CA ARG A 322 2.61 -16.31 2.39
C ARG A 322 3.71 -17.36 2.31
N ILE A 323 4.32 -17.64 3.44
CA ILE A 323 5.25 -18.77 3.59
C ILE A 323 4.41 -20.05 3.48
N SER A 324 4.93 -21.06 2.78
CA SER A 324 4.31 -22.39 2.74
C SER A 324 4.34 -23.01 4.13
N GLN A 325 3.29 -23.72 4.50
CA GLN A 325 3.31 -24.55 5.71
C GLN A 325 4.05 -25.86 5.40
N PRO A 326 4.86 -26.40 6.34
CA PRO A 326 5.58 -27.66 6.16
C PRO A 326 4.65 -28.89 6.22
#